data_AF-A0A528LT33-F1
#
_entry.id   AF-A0A528LT33-F1
#
_cell.length_a   1.000
_cell.length_b   1.000
_cell.length_c   1.000
_cell.angle_alpha   90.00
_cell.angle_beta   90.00
_cell.angle_gamma   90.00
#
_symmetry.space_group_name_H-M   'P 1'
#
loop_
_entity.id
_entity.type
_entity.pdbx_description
1 polymer ?
#
loop_
_entity_poly.entity_id
_entity_poly.type
_entity_poly.pdbx_seq_one_letter_code
_entity_poly.pdbx_strand_id
1 'polypeptide(L)' 'TAPSGKSEAHRFNPFWARFSVARHAEIGITRMAVEAQGQNVPIGGFLNPDDRESFASAFSRALATAKAR' A
#
# COMPACT_ATOMS: atom_id res chain seq x y z
N THR A 1 -0.46 10.74 8.47
CA THR A 1 0.54 10.62 9.54
C THR A 1 1.03 12.01 9.85
N ALA A 2 0.83 12.53 11.07
CA ALA A 2 1.38 13.82 11.48
C ALA A 2 2.93 13.72 11.58
N PRO A 3 3.71 14.79 11.34
CA PRO A 3 5.17 14.74 11.26
C PRO A 3 5.80 14.73 12.67
N SER A 4 5.30 13.89 13.58
CA SER A 4 5.77 13.85 14.96
C SER A 4 7.02 12.97 15.16
N GLY A 5 7.62 12.46 14.08
CA GLY A 5 8.76 11.53 14.13
C GLY A 5 8.45 10.17 14.76
N LYS A 6 7.18 9.85 14.99
CA LYS A 6 6.76 8.60 15.63
C LYS A 6 6.68 7.49 14.58
N SER A 7 7.39 6.39 14.83
CA SER A 7 7.29 5.18 14.02
C SER A 7 6.08 4.35 14.48
N GLU A 8 5.35 3.83 13.52
CA GLU A 8 4.24 2.89 13.73
C GLU A 8 4.56 1.58 12.99
N ALA A 9 4.24 0.45 13.60
CA ALA A 9 4.48 -0.87 13.02
C ALA A 9 3.16 -1.63 12.91
N HIS A 10 2.85 -2.10 11.70
CA HIS A 10 1.67 -2.91 11.43
C HIS A 10 2.09 -4.33 11.02
N ARG A 11 1.39 -5.33 11.54
CA ARG A 11 1.56 -6.74 11.15
C ARG A 11 0.26 -7.25 10.54
N PHE A 12 0.37 -7.83 9.36
CA PHE A 12 -0.76 -8.43 8.64
C PHE A 12 -0.45 -9.88 8.33
N ASN A 13 -1.45 -10.73 8.39
CA ASN A 13 -1.34 -12.07 7.83
C ASN A 13 -1.54 -11.98 6.30
N PRO A 14 -0.58 -12.47 5.51
CA PRO A 14 -0.64 -12.38 4.04
C PRO A 14 -1.92 -12.95 3.44
N PHE A 15 -2.50 -14.02 3.99
CA PHE A 15 -3.64 -14.72 3.39
C PHE A 15 -4.89 -13.83 3.25
N TRP A 16 -5.10 -12.91 4.18
CA TRP A 16 -6.25 -12.00 4.16
C TRP A 16 -5.84 -10.53 4.02
N ALA A 17 -4.56 -10.24 3.83
CA ALA A 17 -4.09 -8.92 3.44
C ALA A 17 -4.41 -8.66 1.96
N ARG A 18 -5.02 -7.52 1.68
CA ARG A 18 -5.30 -7.03 0.33
C ARG A 18 -4.58 -5.71 0.11
N PHE A 19 -3.85 -5.61 -0.99
CA PHE A 19 -3.32 -4.33 -1.44
C PHE A 19 -4.36 -3.65 -2.34
N SER A 20 -4.70 -2.42 -2.02
CA SER A 20 -5.77 -1.64 -2.64
C SER A 20 -5.15 -0.39 -3.27
N VAL A 21 -5.39 -0.21 -4.57
CA VAL A 21 -4.83 0.89 -5.37
C VAL A 21 -5.98 1.61 -6.04
N ALA A 22 -6.20 2.87 -5.67
CA ALA A 22 -7.14 3.74 -6.36
C ALA A 22 -6.43 4.46 -7.50
N ARG A 23 -7.00 4.37 -8.71
CA ARG A 23 -6.45 4.94 -9.94
C ARG A 23 -7.46 5.88 -10.57
N HIS A 24 -6.95 6.97 -11.12
CA HIS A 24 -7.70 7.90 -11.94
C HIS A 24 -7.05 7.94 -13.33
N ALA A 25 -7.88 7.95 -14.38
CA ALA A 25 -7.39 7.81 -15.76
C ALA A 25 -6.36 8.88 -16.17
N GLU A 26 -6.54 10.11 -15.69
CA GLU A 26 -5.67 11.24 -16.03
C GLU A 26 -4.57 11.54 -15.01
N ILE A 27 -4.76 11.14 -13.74
CA ILE A 27 -3.88 11.52 -12.62
C ILE A 27 -2.96 10.36 -12.21
N GLY A 28 -3.28 9.14 -12.61
CA GLY A 28 -2.60 7.94 -12.16
C GLY A 28 -3.06 7.51 -10.76
N ILE A 29 -2.14 6.99 -9.95
CA ILE A 29 -2.47 6.47 -8.62
C ILE A 29 -2.76 7.61 -7.64
N THR A 30 -4.01 7.67 -7.17
CA THR A 30 -4.46 8.69 -6.22
C THR A 30 -4.31 8.25 -4.77
N ARG A 31 -4.44 6.93 -4.51
CA ARG A 31 -4.33 6.36 -3.16
C ARG A 31 -3.85 4.91 -3.20
N MET A 32 -3.08 4.52 -2.19
CA MET A 32 -2.71 3.13 -1.94
C MET A 32 -2.90 2.79 -0.46
N ALA A 33 -3.36 1.58 -0.17
CA ALA A 33 -3.53 1.10 1.20
C ALA A 33 -3.38 -0.43 1.29
N VAL A 34 -2.98 -0.91 2.47
CA VAL A 34 -3.13 -2.31 2.86
C VAL A 34 -4.40 -2.44 3.68
N GLU A 35 -5.28 -3.32 3.24
CA GLU A 35 -6.56 -3.60 3.88
C GLU A 35 -6.57 -5.02 4.45
N ALA A 36 -6.97 -5.15 5.71
CA ALA A 36 -6.97 -6.44 6.40
C ALA A 36 -7.87 -6.38 7.65
N GLN A 37 -8.85 -7.28 7.81
CA GLN A 37 -9.73 -7.38 9.00
C GLN A 37 -10.25 -6.01 9.51
N GLY A 38 -10.82 -5.19 8.61
CA GLY A 38 -11.37 -3.87 8.96
C GLY A 38 -10.31 -2.78 9.19
N GLN A 39 -9.02 -3.10 9.12
CA GLN A 39 -7.94 -2.12 9.10
C GLN A 39 -7.72 -1.63 7.66
N ASN A 40 -7.48 -0.34 7.51
CA ASN A 40 -7.07 0.30 6.26
C ASN A 40 -5.85 1.17 6.57
N VAL A 41 -4.66 0.71 6.19
CA VAL A 41 -3.40 1.41 6.46
C VAL A 41 -2.93 2.07 5.16
N PRO A 42 -3.05 3.40 5.04
CA PRO A 42 -2.59 4.12 3.85
C PRO A 42 -1.07 4.09 3.74
N ILE A 43 -0.55 3.86 2.54
CA ILE A 43 0.88 3.82 2.25
C ILE A 43 1.22 4.63 1.00
N GLY A 44 2.47 5.11 0.93
CA GLY A 44 2.97 5.84 -0.25
C GLY A 44 2.34 7.21 -0.50
N GLY A 45 1.65 7.81 0.48
CA GLY A 45 1.04 9.13 0.33
C GLY A 45 2.04 10.26 0.04
N PHE A 46 3.30 10.07 0.42
CA PHE A 46 4.40 11.02 0.18
C PHE A 46 5.10 10.83 -1.17
N LEU A 47 4.80 9.76 -1.91
CA LEU A 47 5.43 9.46 -3.19
C LEU A 47 4.85 10.35 -4.30
N ASN A 48 5.70 10.71 -5.27
CA ASN A 48 5.27 11.35 -6.52
C ASN A 48 4.51 10.33 -7.42
N PRO A 49 3.81 10.77 -8.47
CA PRO A 49 2.99 9.88 -9.31
C PRO A 49 3.75 8.68 -9.90
N ASP A 50 4.96 8.88 -10.39
CA ASP A 50 5.76 7.81 -11.02
C ASP A 50 6.25 6.78 -10.00
N ASP A 51 6.67 7.24 -8.82
CA ASP A 51 7.07 6.40 -7.71
C ASP A 51 5.89 5.59 -7.18
N ARG A 52 4.67 6.16 -7.19
CA ARG A 52 3.47 5.41 -6.81
C ARG A 52 3.22 4.23 -7.74
N GLU A 53 3.39 4.40 -9.05
CA GLU A 53 3.18 3.33 -10.03
C GLU A 53 4.23 2.21 -9.86
N SER A 54 5.49 2.60 -9.75
CA SER A 54 6.61 1.67 -9.51
C SER A 54 6.43 0.92 -8.19
N PHE A 55 6.08 1.64 -7.12
CA PHE A 55 5.82 1.06 -5.81
C PHE A 55 4.62 0.11 -5.82
N ALA A 56 3.51 0.49 -6.46
CA ALA A 56 2.33 -0.36 -6.53
C ALA A 56 2.61 -1.69 -7.22
N SER A 57 3.38 -1.68 -8.31
CA SER A 57 3.80 -2.88 -9.02
C SER A 57 4.69 -3.76 -8.14
N ALA A 58 5.72 -3.17 -7.52
CA ALA A 58 6.65 -3.88 -6.66
C ALA A 58 5.97 -4.50 -5.43
N PHE A 59 5.13 -3.71 -4.75
CA PHE A 59 4.43 -4.15 -3.54
C PHE A 59 3.38 -5.23 -3.84
N SER A 60 2.66 -5.13 -4.96
CA SER A 60 1.72 -6.17 -5.40
C SER A 60 2.42 -7.51 -5.59
N ARG A 61 3.59 -7.51 -6.24
CA ARG A 61 4.42 -8.72 -6.44
C ARG A 61 4.91 -9.28 -5.11
N ALA A 62 5.43 -8.42 -4.22
CA ALA A 62 5.90 -8.83 -2.91
C ALA A 62 4.79 -9.48 -2.07
N LEU A 63 3.58 -8.91 -2.08
CA LEU A 63 2.44 -9.46 -1.38
C LEU A 63 2.00 -10.81 -1.98
N ALA A 64 2.00 -10.96 -3.31
CA ALA A 64 1.72 -12.24 -3.95
C ALA A 64 2.72 -13.33 -3.55
N THR A 65 4.02 -13.00 -3.52
CA THR A 65 5.06 -13.92 -3.04
C THR A 65 4.86 -14.31 -1.57
N ALA A 66 4.46 -13.36 -0.72
CA ALA A 66 4.19 -13.64 0.70
C ALA A 66 2.96 -14.55 0.91
N LYS A 67 1.97 -14.50 0.01
CA LYS A 67 0.80 -15.39 0.03
C LYS A 67 1.09 -16.81 -0.44
N ALA A 68 2.14 -17.00 -1.23
CA ALA A 68 2.52 -18.30 -1.79
C ALA A 68 3.42 -19.14 -0.85
N ARG A 69 3.74 -18.61 0.33
CA ARG A 69 4.53 -19.28 1.38
C ARG A 69 3.63 -19.70 2.53
#